data_AF-A0A645DLW1-F1
#
_entry.id   AF-A0A645DLW1-F1
#
_cell.length_a   1.000
_cell.length_b   1.000
_cell.length_c   1.000
_cell.angle_alpha   90.00
_cell.angle_beta   90.00
_cell.angle_gamma   90.00
#
_symmetry.space_group_name_H-M   'P 1'
#
loop_
_entity.id
_entity.type
_entity.pdbx_description
1 polymer ?
#
loop_
_entity_poly.entity_id
_entity_poly.type
_entity_poly.pdbx_seq_one_letter_code
_entity_poly.pdbx_strand_id
1 'polypeptide(L)'
;MERPALNFVQTLSAVATKTALYVKELDGLNTKLLDTRKTLPGLRIAQKYAVAIGGGQNHRLGLFDAFLIKENHIMAAGGIAQAISKAHNIAPGKPVEVEVETWDELNQALEAKADIVMLDNFSQQQMIDAVKHVAGRCKLEASGNITIANLREVASSGVDYISMGVLTKDVKAVDLSMRFNA
;
A
#
# COMPACT_ATOMS: atom_id res chain seq x y z
N MET A 1 28.75 -6.81 20.77
CA MET A 1 27.60 -6.07 20.19
C MET A 1 27.54 -6.11 18.67
N GLU A 2 28.53 -6.64 17.95
CA GLU A 2 28.57 -6.67 16.47
C GLU A 2 27.34 -7.32 15.83
N ARG A 3 27.05 -8.58 16.17
CA ARG A 3 26.04 -9.37 15.43
C ARG A 3 24.62 -8.79 15.50
N PRO A 4 24.08 -8.39 16.67
CA PRO A 4 22.77 -7.75 16.72
C PRO A 4 22.72 -6.45 15.92
N ALA A 5 23.76 -5.61 16.01
CA ALA A 5 23.82 -4.35 15.28
C ALA A 5 23.81 -4.58 13.76
N LEU A 6 24.65 -5.48 13.25
CA LEU A 6 24.69 -5.83 11.83
C LEU A 6 23.34 -6.40 11.36
N ASN A 7 22.73 -7.32 12.10
CA ASN A 7 21.46 -7.93 11.70
C ASN A 7 20.34 -6.89 11.50
N PHE A 8 20.24 -5.89 12.40
CA PHE A 8 19.28 -4.80 12.25
C PHE A 8 19.59 -3.94 11.02
N VAL A 9 20.83 -3.48 10.87
CA VAL A 9 21.22 -2.61 9.75
C VAL A 9 21.03 -3.34 8.42
N GLN A 10 21.53 -4.57 8.29
CA GLN A 10 21.40 -5.37 7.06
C GLN A 10 19.93 -5.58 6.66
N THR A 11 19.05 -5.85 7.62
CA THR A 11 17.63 -6.09 7.39
C THR A 11 16.90 -4.82 6.98
N LEU A 12 17.11 -3.71 7.69
CA LEU A 12 16.44 -2.44 7.39
C LEU A 12 16.99 -1.80 6.13
N SER A 13 18.31 -1.87 5.90
CA SER A 13 18.93 -1.44 4.65
C SER A 13 18.40 -2.25 3.46
N ALA A 14 18.14 -3.55 3.61
CA ALA A 14 17.55 -4.34 2.53
C ALA A 14 16.15 -3.83 2.12
N VAL A 15 15.29 -3.51 3.09
CA VAL A 15 13.96 -2.95 2.83
C VAL A 15 14.06 -1.55 2.19
N ALA A 16 14.91 -0.67 2.71
CA ALA A 16 15.11 0.67 2.17
C ALA A 16 15.67 0.63 0.74
N THR A 17 16.69 -0.18 0.48
CA THR A 17 17.29 -0.35 -0.85
C THR A 17 16.30 -0.90 -1.86
N LYS A 18 15.52 -1.92 -1.48
CA LYS A 18 14.45 -2.45 -2.33
C LYS A 18 13.40 -1.39 -2.62
N THR A 19 12.97 -0.63 -1.61
CA THR A 19 11.96 0.42 -1.80
C THR A 19 12.48 1.49 -2.75
N ALA A 20 13.73 1.95 -2.60
CA ALA A 20 14.32 2.94 -3.49
C ALA A 20 14.39 2.47 -4.95
N LEU A 21 14.70 1.20 -5.18
CA LEU A 21 14.66 0.59 -6.51
C LEU A 21 13.26 0.68 -7.13
N TYR A 22 12.21 0.40 -6.35
CA TYR A 22 10.83 0.41 -6.85
C TYR A 22 10.30 1.83 -7.04
N VAL A 23 10.63 2.76 -6.14
CA VAL A 23 10.28 4.18 -6.26
C VAL A 23 10.87 4.78 -7.54
N LYS A 24 12.09 4.38 -7.91
CA LYS A 24 12.74 4.84 -9.15
C LYS A 24 11.94 4.48 -10.41
N GLU A 25 11.24 3.35 -10.43
CA GLU A 25 10.37 2.97 -11.56
C GLU A 25 9.18 3.94 -11.73
N LEU A 26 8.86 4.73 -10.69
CA LEU A 26 7.80 5.74 -10.69
C LEU A 26 8.30 7.14 -11.05
N ASP A 27 9.59 7.31 -11.39
CA ASP A 27 10.16 8.61 -11.75
C ASP A 27 9.36 9.26 -12.91
N GLY A 28 8.97 10.52 -12.70
CA GLY A 28 8.15 11.30 -13.62
C GLY A 28 6.64 11.07 -13.51
N LEU A 29 6.18 10.20 -12.61
CA LEU A 29 4.76 9.92 -12.36
C LEU A 29 4.30 10.50 -11.02
N ASN A 30 3.00 10.73 -10.88
CA ASN A 30 2.41 11.24 -9.64
C ASN A 30 2.11 10.16 -8.60
N THR A 31 2.03 8.90 -9.05
CA THR A 31 1.75 7.72 -8.22
C THR A 31 2.78 7.55 -7.11
N LYS A 32 2.33 7.18 -5.90
CA LYS A 32 3.19 6.88 -4.76
C LYS A 32 3.18 5.40 -4.43
N LEU A 33 4.35 4.90 -4.05
CA LEU A 33 4.52 3.52 -3.62
C LEU A 33 4.18 3.39 -2.13
N LEU A 34 3.26 2.49 -1.79
CA LEU A 34 2.84 2.20 -0.43
C LEU A 34 3.36 0.83 0.07
N ASP A 35 3.66 0.78 1.36
CA ASP A 35 3.85 -0.49 2.07
C ASP A 35 2.52 -1.21 2.38
N THR A 36 2.59 -2.29 3.15
CA THR A 36 1.41 -2.99 3.66
C THR A 36 1.62 -3.43 5.11
N ARG A 37 0.64 -4.15 5.67
CA ARG A 37 0.81 -4.87 6.95
C ARG A 37 1.47 -6.24 6.81
N LYS A 38 1.89 -6.64 5.60
CA LYS A 38 2.65 -7.88 5.34
C LYS A 38 4.13 -7.67 5.72
N THR A 39 4.38 -7.53 7.02
CA THR A 39 5.70 -7.25 7.61
C THR A 39 6.22 -8.44 8.40
N LEU A 40 7.55 -8.56 8.56
CA LEU A 40 8.14 -9.53 9.47
C LEU A 40 7.60 -9.35 10.90
N PRO A 41 7.23 -10.45 11.61
CA PRO A 41 6.75 -10.37 12.98
C PRO A 41 7.72 -9.60 13.89
N GLY A 42 7.19 -8.69 14.70
CA GLY A 42 7.98 -7.84 15.61
C GLY A 42 8.67 -6.63 14.97
N LEU A 43 8.79 -6.56 13.63
CA LEU A 43 9.56 -5.52 12.94
C LEU A 43 8.71 -4.49 12.19
N ARG A 44 7.39 -4.45 12.40
CA ARG A 44 6.48 -3.58 11.63
C ARG A 44 6.92 -2.12 11.58
N ILE A 45 7.11 -1.49 12.73
CA ILE A 45 7.49 -0.08 12.80
C ILE A 45 8.86 0.15 12.13
N ALA A 46 9.81 -0.76 12.37
CA ALA A 46 11.14 -0.66 11.80
C ALA A 46 11.14 -0.83 10.26
N GLN A 47 10.33 -1.75 9.73
CA GLN A 47 10.20 -1.94 8.29
C GLN A 47 9.44 -0.79 7.61
N LYS A 48 8.38 -0.25 8.23
CA LYS A 48 7.71 0.97 7.76
C LYS A 48 8.67 2.18 7.75
N TYR A 49 9.48 2.30 8.79
CA TYR A 49 10.57 3.29 8.80
C TYR A 49 11.54 3.08 7.63
N ALA A 50 11.99 1.85 7.39
CA ALA A 50 12.88 1.55 6.27
C ALA A 50 12.24 1.84 4.89
N VAL A 51 10.94 1.58 4.71
CA VAL A 51 10.19 1.97 3.49
C VAL A 51 10.23 3.50 3.32
N ALA A 52 9.95 4.26 4.37
CA ALA A 52 10.00 5.72 4.32
C ALA A 52 11.40 6.25 3.97
N ILE A 53 12.45 5.64 4.53
CA ILE A 53 13.86 5.97 4.18
C ILE A 53 14.17 5.64 2.72
N GLY A 54 13.58 4.58 2.17
CA GLY A 54 13.70 4.24 0.75
C GLY A 54 12.85 5.08 -0.19
N GLY A 55 12.10 6.08 0.31
CA GLY A 55 11.26 6.97 -0.50
C GLY A 55 9.83 6.48 -0.74
N GLY A 56 9.45 5.33 -0.18
CA GLY A 56 8.05 4.88 -0.17
C GLY A 56 7.24 5.66 0.88
N GLN A 57 5.93 5.47 0.86
CA GLN A 57 5.02 6.03 1.86
C GLN A 57 4.36 4.91 2.67
N ASN A 58 4.03 5.23 3.91
CA ASN A 58 3.39 4.27 4.80
C ASN A 58 1.88 4.28 4.52
N HIS A 59 1.33 3.10 4.22
CA HIS A 59 -0.09 2.84 4.44
C HIS A 59 -0.37 2.86 5.96
N ARG A 60 -1.60 2.58 6.38
CA ARG A 60 -1.98 2.47 7.79
C ARG A 60 -1.01 1.60 8.59
N LEU A 61 -0.73 2.03 9.81
CA LEU A 61 0.17 1.37 10.75
C LEU A 61 -0.40 0.03 11.23
N GLY A 62 -1.72 -0.05 11.44
CA GLY A 62 -2.37 -1.21 12.03
C GLY A 62 -3.86 -1.30 11.71
N LEU A 63 -4.61 -1.89 12.64
CA LEU A 63 -6.07 -2.04 12.55
C LEU A 63 -6.82 -0.89 13.25
N PHE A 64 -6.10 0.08 13.80
CA PHE A 64 -6.65 1.09 14.72
C PHE A 64 -6.65 2.51 14.13
N ASP A 65 -5.94 2.75 13.03
CA ASP A 65 -5.68 4.07 12.49
C ASP A 65 -6.38 4.37 11.16
N ALA A 66 -6.85 3.35 10.43
CA ALA A 66 -7.73 3.50 9.28
C ALA A 66 -8.57 2.23 9.04
N PHE A 67 -9.76 2.40 8.46
CA PHE A 67 -10.58 1.28 8.00
C PHE A 67 -10.09 0.81 6.63
N LEU A 68 -10.06 -0.51 6.45
CA LEU A 68 -9.95 -1.15 5.13
C LEU A 68 -11.07 -2.16 5.07
N ILE A 69 -12.14 -1.77 4.39
CA ILE A 69 -13.33 -2.58 4.17
C ILE A 69 -13.01 -3.51 2.99
N LYS A 70 -13.37 -4.78 3.14
CA LYS A 70 -13.18 -5.86 2.17
C LYS A 70 -14.48 -6.63 2.03
N GLU A 71 -14.58 -7.54 1.06
CA GLU A 71 -15.70 -8.45 0.84
C GLU A 71 -16.37 -8.95 2.14
N ASN A 72 -15.60 -9.57 3.04
CA ASN A 72 -16.13 -10.10 4.32
C ASN A 72 -16.86 -9.05 5.17
N HIS A 73 -16.38 -7.81 5.18
CA HIS A 73 -16.99 -6.70 5.92
C HIS A 73 -18.25 -6.20 5.21
N ILE A 74 -18.22 -6.15 3.87
CA ILE A 74 -19.35 -5.76 3.03
C ILE A 74 -20.51 -6.73 3.25
N MET A 75 -20.22 -8.04 3.20
CA MET A 75 -21.19 -9.10 3.47
C MET A 75 -21.79 -8.98 4.87
N ALA A 76 -20.95 -8.78 5.90
CA ALA A 76 -21.41 -8.64 7.28
C ALA A 76 -22.23 -7.35 7.52
N ALA A 77 -21.92 -6.28 6.80
CA ALA A 77 -22.59 -5.00 6.97
C ALA A 77 -23.91 -4.89 6.19
N GLY A 78 -24.10 -5.73 5.17
CA GLY A 78 -25.26 -5.71 4.27
C GLY A 78 -25.06 -4.85 3.01
N GLY A 79 -23.82 -4.55 2.62
CA GLY A 79 -23.48 -3.74 1.45
C GLY A 79 -22.37 -2.70 1.71
N ILE A 80 -21.81 -2.15 0.63
CA ILE A 80 -20.68 -1.19 0.69
C ILE A 80 -21.10 0.10 1.39
N ALA A 81 -22.25 0.67 1.02
CA ALA A 81 -22.75 1.91 1.60
C ALA A 81 -22.99 1.77 3.11
N GLN A 82 -23.55 0.64 3.55
CA GLN A 82 -23.80 0.34 4.95
C GLN A 82 -22.48 0.16 5.71
N ALA A 83 -21.49 -0.50 5.11
CA ALA A 83 -20.17 -0.69 5.71
C ALA A 83 -19.46 0.66 5.94
N ILE A 84 -19.43 1.53 4.92
CA ILE A 84 -18.80 2.86 4.99
C ILE A 84 -19.53 3.75 6.01
N SER A 85 -20.86 3.79 5.96
CA SER A 85 -21.66 4.56 6.93
C SER A 85 -21.41 4.11 8.37
N LYS A 86 -21.37 2.80 8.62
CA LYS A 86 -21.03 2.25 9.95
C LYS A 86 -19.60 2.63 10.35
N ALA A 87 -18.62 2.57 9.45
CA ALA A 87 -17.24 2.95 9.75
C ALA A 87 -17.13 4.41 10.20
N HIS A 88 -17.77 5.34 9.48
CA HIS A 88 -17.79 6.76 9.86
C HIS A 88 -18.51 7.01 11.19
N ASN A 89 -19.54 6.22 11.52
CA ASN A 89 -20.23 6.32 12.81
C ASN A 89 -19.38 5.77 13.98
N ILE A 90 -18.66 4.66 13.75
CA ILE A 90 -17.84 4.01 14.79
C ILE A 90 -16.63 4.86 15.16
N ALA A 91 -15.93 5.42 14.16
CA ALA A 91 -14.78 6.27 14.41
C ALA A 91 -14.75 7.44 13.41
N PRO A 92 -15.48 8.53 13.72
CA PRO A 92 -15.50 9.73 12.90
C PRO A 92 -14.08 10.29 12.66
N GLY A 93 -13.82 10.73 11.43
CA GLY A 93 -12.53 11.30 11.02
C GLY A 93 -11.41 10.28 10.76
N LYS A 94 -11.66 8.97 10.92
CA LYS A 94 -10.74 7.94 10.44
C LYS A 94 -10.92 7.73 8.93
N PRO A 95 -9.84 7.65 8.14
CA PRO A 95 -9.93 7.32 6.73
C PRO A 95 -10.63 5.98 6.51
N VAL A 96 -11.52 5.95 5.54
CA VAL A 96 -12.23 4.75 5.10
C VAL A 96 -11.77 4.39 3.70
N GLU A 97 -11.03 3.28 3.63
CA GLU A 97 -10.65 2.64 2.38
C GLU A 97 -11.53 1.43 2.11
N VAL A 98 -11.91 1.22 0.85
CA VAL A 98 -12.71 0.08 0.41
C VAL A 98 -12.01 -0.63 -0.74
N GLU A 99 -11.84 -1.94 -0.59
CA GLU A 99 -11.37 -2.84 -1.64
C GLU A 99 -12.54 -3.25 -2.54
N VAL A 100 -12.35 -3.09 -3.86
CA VAL A 100 -13.34 -3.39 -4.88
C VAL A 100 -12.74 -4.25 -5.98
N GLU A 101 -13.53 -5.18 -6.49
CA GLU A 101 -13.18 -6.11 -7.57
C GLU A 101 -13.97 -5.81 -8.86
N THR A 102 -15.04 -5.02 -8.77
CA THR A 102 -15.90 -4.69 -9.92
C THR A 102 -16.22 -3.21 -10.07
N TRP A 103 -16.67 -2.83 -11.27
CA TRP A 103 -17.14 -1.47 -11.57
C TRP A 103 -18.37 -1.06 -10.76
N ASP A 104 -19.26 -2.02 -10.47
CA ASP A 104 -20.44 -1.77 -9.66
C ASP A 104 -20.04 -1.40 -8.23
N GLU A 105 -19.12 -2.16 -7.63
CA GLU A 105 -18.58 -1.87 -6.30
C GLU A 105 -17.83 -0.54 -6.24
N LEU A 106 -17.05 -0.21 -7.28
CA LEU A 106 -16.42 1.11 -7.41
C LEU A 106 -17.47 2.23 -7.38
N ASN A 107 -18.58 2.09 -8.12
CA ASN A 107 -19.67 3.07 -8.12
C ASN A 107 -20.31 3.20 -6.74
N GLN A 108 -20.61 2.08 -6.08
CA GLN A 108 -21.17 2.09 -4.73
C GLN A 108 -20.23 2.77 -3.73
N ALA A 109 -18.92 2.50 -3.79
CA ALA A 109 -17.93 3.12 -2.92
C ALA A 109 -17.83 4.64 -3.14
N LEU A 110 -17.93 5.09 -4.39
CA LEU A 110 -17.94 6.51 -4.75
C LEU A 110 -19.20 7.23 -4.26
N GLU A 111 -20.38 6.63 -4.45
CA GLU A 111 -21.65 7.18 -3.96
C GLU A 111 -21.67 7.27 -2.42
N ALA A 112 -21.10 6.28 -1.76
CA ALA A 112 -20.94 6.24 -0.32
C ALA A 112 -19.79 7.11 0.22
N LYS A 113 -19.04 7.79 -0.66
CA LYS A 113 -17.96 8.74 -0.34
C LYS A 113 -16.79 8.11 0.44
N ALA A 114 -16.33 6.94 0.01
CA ALA A 114 -15.06 6.40 0.49
C ALA A 114 -13.90 7.40 0.25
N ASP A 115 -12.97 7.50 1.20
CA ASP A 115 -11.81 8.38 1.08
C ASP A 115 -10.81 7.84 0.04
N ILE A 116 -10.65 6.51 0.04
CA ILE A 116 -9.74 5.76 -0.83
C ILE A 116 -10.48 4.52 -1.35
N VAL A 117 -10.28 4.19 -2.62
CA VAL A 117 -10.75 2.93 -3.21
C VAL A 117 -9.56 2.15 -3.72
N MET A 118 -9.42 0.92 -3.23
CA MET A 118 -8.41 -0.04 -3.67
C MET A 118 -8.98 -0.91 -4.79
N LEU A 119 -8.42 -0.79 -5.99
CA LEU A 119 -8.76 -1.59 -7.16
C LEU A 119 -7.99 -2.92 -7.08
N ASP A 120 -8.65 -4.02 -6.72
CA ASP A 120 -8.00 -5.33 -6.65
C ASP A 120 -8.05 -6.04 -8.01
N ASN A 121 -6.87 -6.35 -8.55
CA ASN A 121 -6.69 -7.09 -9.80
C ASN A 121 -7.38 -6.47 -11.05
N PHE A 122 -7.60 -5.16 -11.08
CA PHE A 122 -8.03 -4.47 -12.29
C PHE A 122 -6.95 -4.54 -13.38
N SER A 123 -7.36 -4.74 -14.63
CA SER A 123 -6.45 -4.61 -15.77
C SER A 123 -5.99 -3.16 -15.98
N GLN A 124 -4.91 -2.98 -16.74
CA GLN A 124 -4.38 -1.66 -17.07
C GLN A 124 -5.43 -0.73 -17.66
N GLN A 125 -6.23 -1.22 -18.61
CA GLN A 125 -7.28 -0.44 -19.25
C GLN A 125 -8.39 -0.07 -18.25
N GLN A 126 -8.81 -1.01 -17.39
CA GLN A 126 -9.79 -0.73 -16.35
C GLN A 126 -9.29 0.32 -15.36
N MET A 127 -8.00 0.32 -14.99
CA MET A 127 -7.44 1.36 -14.12
C MET A 127 -7.44 2.74 -14.77
N ILE A 128 -7.04 2.84 -16.05
CA ILE A 128 -7.11 4.10 -16.81
C ILE A 128 -8.54 4.65 -16.84
N ASP A 129 -9.50 3.78 -17.12
CA ASP A 129 -10.90 4.17 -17.18
C ASP A 129 -11.44 4.51 -15.79
N ALA A 130 -11.02 3.81 -14.74
CA ALA A 130 -11.41 4.10 -13.35
C ALA A 130 -10.90 5.46 -12.91
N VAL A 131 -9.64 5.81 -13.22
CA VAL A 131 -9.07 7.14 -12.94
C VAL A 131 -9.90 8.24 -13.60
N LYS A 132 -10.26 8.08 -14.88
CA LYS A 132 -11.12 9.02 -15.60
C LYS A 132 -12.51 9.13 -14.99
N HIS A 133 -13.11 7.99 -14.65
CA HIS A 133 -14.46 7.93 -14.08
C HIS A 133 -14.52 8.56 -12.69
N VAL A 134 -13.53 8.28 -11.83
CA VAL A 134 -13.45 8.81 -10.47
C VAL A 134 -13.25 10.32 -10.49
N ALA A 135 -12.49 10.85 -11.46
CA ALA A 135 -12.32 12.28 -11.69
C ALA A 135 -11.95 13.07 -10.41
N GLY A 136 -11.10 12.47 -9.57
CA GLY A 136 -10.61 13.08 -8.32
C GLY A 136 -11.61 13.08 -7.15
N ARG A 137 -12.75 12.38 -7.24
CA ARG A 137 -13.73 12.26 -6.14
C ARG A 137 -13.19 11.52 -4.91
N CYS A 138 -12.27 10.58 -5.11
CA CYS A 138 -11.53 9.88 -4.06
C CYS A 138 -10.12 9.57 -4.56
N LYS A 139 -9.27 9.02 -3.68
CA LYS A 139 -7.98 8.46 -4.08
C LYS A 139 -8.14 7.04 -4.60
N LEU A 140 -7.29 6.67 -5.55
CA LEU A 140 -7.22 5.31 -6.07
C LEU A 140 -5.90 4.63 -5.71
N GLU A 141 -6.03 3.42 -5.18
CA GLU A 141 -4.91 2.52 -4.90
C GLU A 141 -5.01 1.29 -5.80
N ALA A 142 -3.94 0.91 -6.50
CA ALA A 142 -3.88 -0.37 -7.20
C ALA A 142 -3.22 -1.44 -6.33
N SER A 143 -3.85 -2.62 -6.29
CA SER A 143 -3.36 -3.80 -5.59
C SER A 143 -3.59 -5.05 -6.44
N GLY A 144 -2.77 -6.08 -6.20
CA GLY A 144 -2.91 -7.40 -6.83
C GLY A 144 -1.95 -7.64 -7.99
N ASN A 145 -1.16 -8.72 -7.89
CA ASN A 145 -0.25 -9.22 -8.94
C ASN A 145 0.72 -8.19 -9.57
N ILE A 146 1.01 -7.09 -8.87
CA ILE A 146 2.01 -6.09 -9.28
C ILE A 146 3.40 -6.62 -8.94
N THR A 147 4.31 -6.51 -9.90
CA THR A 147 5.73 -6.86 -9.83
C THR A 147 6.56 -5.64 -10.23
N ILE A 148 7.87 -5.69 -10.03
CA ILE A 148 8.72 -4.59 -10.52
C ILE A 148 8.65 -4.42 -12.04
N ALA A 149 8.42 -5.51 -12.79
CA ALA A 149 8.42 -5.51 -14.24
C ALA A 149 7.21 -4.77 -14.85
N ASN A 150 6.06 -4.76 -14.17
CA ASN A 150 4.85 -4.06 -14.62
C ASN A 150 4.51 -2.83 -13.75
N LEU A 151 5.30 -2.52 -12.73
CA LEU A 151 5.03 -1.40 -11.81
C LEU A 151 4.83 -0.07 -12.54
N ARG A 152 5.71 0.25 -13.48
CA ARG A 152 5.64 1.50 -14.25
C ARG A 152 4.42 1.56 -15.16
N GLU A 153 4.04 0.44 -15.77
CA GLU A 153 2.82 0.34 -16.58
C GLU A 153 1.60 0.65 -15.72
N VAL A 154 1.46 -0.03 -14.58
CA VAL A 154 0.36 0.20 -13.63
C VAL A 154 0.32 1.65 -13.16
N ALA A 155 1.46 2.24 -12.80
CA ALA A 155 1.53 3.64 -12.38
C ALA A 155 1.15 4.63 -13.50
N SER A 156 1.42 4.28 -14.76
CA SER A 156 1.04 5.10 -15.92
C SER A 156 -0.48 5.14 -16.16
N SER A 157 -1.26 4.31 -15.46
CA SER A 157 -2.73 4.43 -15.46
C SER A 157 -3.24 5.71 -14.80
N GLY A 158 -2.42 6.32 -13.93
CA GLY A 158 -2.75 7.54 -13.20
C GLY A 158 -3.34 7.31 -11.81
N VAL A 159 -3.34 6.07 -11.29
CA VAL A 159 -3.69 5.80 -9.88
C VAL A 159 -2.79 6.59 -8.92
N ASP A 160 -3.35 7.03 -7.80
CA ASP A 160 -2.61 7.79 -6.80
C ASP A 160 -1.58 6.92 -6.08
N TYR A 161 -1.93 5.67 -5.81
CA TYR A 161 -1.15 4.75 -4.99
C TYR A 161 -0.99 3.37 -5.62
N ILE A 162 0.11 2.72 -5.31
CA ILE A 162 0.34 1.30 -5.56
C ILE A 162 0.89 0.68 -4.28
N SER A 163 0.21 -0.30 -3.69
CA SER A 163 0.72 -1.00 -2.51
C SER A 163 1.39 -2.32 -2.86
N MET A 164 2.56 -2.56 -2.26
CA MET A 164 3.36 -3.74 -2.57
C MET A 164 3.88 -4.43 -1.31
N GLY A 165 3.28 -5.58 -0.99
CA GLY A 165 3.72 -6.38 0.16
C GLY A 165 5.14 -6.94 0.06
N VAL A 166 5.68 -7.08 -1.17
CA VAL A 166 7.05 -7.58 -1.45
C VAL A 166 8.15 -6.69 -0.84
N LEU A 167 7.83 -5.43 -0.54
CA LEU A 167 8.76 -4.48 0.08
C LEU A 167 9.18 -4.92 1.49
N THR A 168 8.23 -5.50 2.24
CA THR A 168 8.41 -5.79 3.68
C THR A 168 8.30 -7.27 4.03
N LYS A 169 7.58 -8.09 3.25
CA LYS A 169 7.40 -9.51 3.55
C LYS A 169 8.64 -10.35 3.15
N ASP A 170 9.34 -9.92 2.12
CA ASP A 170 10.50 -10.61 1.56
C ASP A 170 11.76 -9.79 1.84
N VAL A 171 12.77 -10.39 2.47
CA VAL A 171 14.04 -9.70 2.78
C VAL A 171 15.21 -10.49 2.23
N LYS A 172 16.02 -9.82 1.40
CA LYS A 172 17.35 -10.27 1.01
C LYS A 172 18.35 -9.30 1.63
N ALA A 173 18.93 -9.69 2.76
CA ALA A 173 19.81 -8.84 3.56
C ALA A 173 20.97 -8.27 2.73
N VAL A 174 21.33 -7.01 2.98
CA VAL A 174 22.54 -6.39 2.41
C VAL A 174 23.77 -7.06 3.04
N ASP A 175 24.79 -7.33 2.24
CA ASP A 175 26.04 -7.89 2.76
C ASP A 175 26.88 -6.80 3.45
N LEU A 176 27.14 -6.96 4.74
CA LEU A 176 27.89 -6.02 5.57
C LEU A 176 28.85 -6.79 6.49
N SER A 177 30.03 -6.21 6.72
CA SER A 177 31.08 -6.76 7.59
C SER A 177 31.61 -5.66 8.50
N MET A 178 31.82 -5.97 9.77
CA MET A 178 32.48 -5.10 10.74
C MET A 178 33.97 -5.47 10.82
N ARG A 179 34.85 -4.49 10.61
CA ARG A 179 36.31 -4.67 10.74
C ARG A 179 36.80 -3.97 12.00
N PHE A 180 37.66 -4.63 12.75
CA PHE A 180 38.40 -4.03 13.86
C PHE A 180 39.76 -3.60 13.35
N ASN A 181 40.17 -2.39 13.70
CA ASN A 181 41.55 -1.96 13.54
C ASN A 181 42.28 -2.25 14.86
N ALA A 182 43.45 -2.89 14.75
CA ALA A 182 44.35 -3.14 15.87
C ALA A 182 45.12 -1.88 16.26
#